data_AF-A0A971BB32-F1
#
_entry.id   AF-A0A971BB32-F1
#
_cell.length_a   1.000
_cell.length_b   1.000
_cell.length_c   1.000
_cell.angle_alpha   90.00
_cell.angle_beta   90.00
_cell.angle_gamma   90.00
#
_symmetry.space_group_name_H-M   'P 1'
#
loop_
_entity.id
_entity.type
_entity.pdbx_description
1 polymer ?
#
loop_
_entity_poly.entity_id
_entity_poly.type
_entity_poly.pdbx_seq_one_letter_code
_entity_poly.pdbx_strand_id
1 'polypeptide(L)' 'MNETGSFKIFSGTNSQYLAEKICASLGVPLGKMNIQHFADGEFSVSYEES' A
#
# COMPACT_ATOMS: atom_id res chain seq x y z
N MET A 1 -2.25 12.33 -21.91
CA MET A 1 -1.89 10.91 -21.83
C MET A 1 -0.83 10.72 -20.76
N ASN A 2 -1.03 9.84 -19.80
CA ASN A 2 0.03 9.00 -19.24
C ASN A 2 -0.62 7.67 -18.89
N GLU A 3 -0.66 6.81 -19.90
CA GLU A 3 -1.09 5.42 -19.82
C GLU A 3 0.08 4.57 -19.31
N THR A 4 0.61 4.91 -18.13
CA THR A 4 1.60 4.11 -17.44
C THR A 4 0.81 3.14 -16.56
N GLY A 5 0.61 1.93 -17.07
CA GLY A 5 -0.48 1.03 -16.72
C GLY A 5 -0.78 0.86 -15.23
N SER A 6 -2.07 0.94 -14.87
CA SER A 6 -2.72 0.58 -13.60
C SER A 6 -1.84 -0.05 -12.50
N PHE A 7 -0.87 0.70 -11.98
CA PHE A 7 -0.02 0.25 -10.89
C PHE A 7 -0.54 0.84 -9.60
N LYS A 8 -0.53 0.00 -8.57
CA LYS A 8 -0.97 0.37 -7.24
C LYS A 8 0.19 0.17 -6.31
N ILE A 9 0.45 1.21 -5.54
CA ILE A 9 1.58 1.24 -4.62
C ILE A 9 1.04 0.78 -3.28
N PHE A 10 1.58 -0.34 -2.80
CA PHE A 10 1.30 -0.86 -1.47
C PHE A 10 2.58 -0.83 -0.65
N SER A 11 2.43 -0.60 0.65
CA SER A 11 3.57 -0.55 1.56
C SER A 11 3.24 -1.16 2.89
N GLY A 12 4.10 -2.06 3.35
CA GLY A 12 4.07 -2.55 4.72
C GLY A 12 4.21 -1.43 5.74
N THR A 13 3.86 -1.75 6.98
CA THR A 13 3.83 -0.83 8.14
C THR A 13 5.14 -0.10 8.41
N ASN A 14 6.29 -0.71 8.11
CA ASN A 14 7.61 -0.09 8.37
C ASN A 14 8.02 0.92 7.27
N SER A 15 7.49 0.78 6.05
CA SER A 15 7.92 1.56 4.88
C SER A 15 6.87 2.56 4.38
N GLN A 16 5.77 2.75 5.13
CA GLN A 16 4.66 3.64 4.74
C GLN A 16 5.14 5.06 4.40
N TYR A 17 6.03 5.62 5.21
CA TYR A 17 6.58 6.97 4.99
C TYR A 17 7.24 7.15 3.61
N LEU A 18 7.87 6.09 3.09
CA LEU A 18 8.55 6.11 1.80
C LEU A 18 7.54 6.02 0.68
N ALA A 19 6.56 5.12 0.83
CA ALA A 19 5.50 4.94 -0.14
C ALA A 19 4.60 6.17 -0.25
N GLU A 20 4.32 6.87 0.85
CA GLU A 20 3.61 8.15 0.83
C GLU A 20 4.37 9.22 0.04
N LYS A 21 5.69 9.32 0.20
CA LYS A 21 6.52 10.26 -0.58
C LYS A 21 6.54 9.92 -2.07
N ILE A 22 6.61 8.63 -2.41
CA ILE A 22 6.58 8.14 -3.79
C ILE A 22 5.20 8.42 -4.42
N CYS A 23 4.11 8.08 -3.70
CA CYS A 23 2.72 8.39 -4.09
C CYS A 23 2.50 9.89 -4.30
N ALA A 24 3.01 10.74 -3.41
CA ALA A 24 2.94 12.19 -3.53
C ALA A 24 3.69 12.71 -4.77
N SER A 25 4.86 12.12 -5.08
CA SER A 25 5.64 12.49 -6.27
C SER A 25 5.01 11.99 -7.57
N LEU A 26 4.31 10.86 -7.54
CA LEU A 26 3.63 10.26 -8.70
C LEU A 26 2.20 10.77 -8.87
N GLY A 27 1.63 11.44 -7.87
CA GLY A 27 0.23 11.87 -7.87
C GLY A 27 -0.78 10.73 -7.80
N VAL A 28 -0.39 9.57 -7.26
CA VAL A 28 -1.24 8.38 -7.15
C VAL A 28 -1.56 8.08 -5.67
N PRO A 29 -2.80 7.64 -5.34
CA PRO A 29 -3.14 7.26 -3.99
C PRO A 29 -2.43 5.95 -3.58
N LEU A 30 -2.03 5.85 -2.31
CA LEU A 30 -1.52 4.61 -1.74
C LEU A 30 -2.67 3.60 -1.62
N GLY A 31 -2.45 2.37 -2.07
CA GLY A 31 -3.42 1.30 -1.97
C GLY A 31 -3.71 0.97 -0.50
N LYS A 32 -4.99 0.82 -0.14
CA LYS A 32 -5.39 0.38 1.21
C LYS A 32 -5.06 -1.09 1.39
N MET A 33 -4.12 -1.35 2.30
CA MET A 33 -3.88 -2.69 2.82
C MET A 33 -4.16 -2.70 4.33
N ASN A 34 -4.86 -3.71 4.79
CA ASN A 34 -5.11 -3.96 6.19
C ASN A 34 -4.17 -5.09 6.64
N ILE A 35 -3.29 -4.78 7.60
CA ILE A 35 -2.39 -5.76 8.19
C ILE A 35 -2.95 -6.12 9.57
N GLN A 36 -3.52 -7.31 9.69
CA GLN A 36 -3.96 -7.84 10.99
C GLN A 36 -2.85 -8.69 11.58
N HIS A 37 -2.40 -8.33 12.78
CA HIS A 37 -1.51 -9.18 13.58
C HIS A 37 -2.36 -9.98 14.56
N PHE A 38 -2.18 -11.30 14.55
CA PHE A 38 -2.81 -12.23 15.48
C PHE A 38 -1.92 -12.45 16.71
N ALA A 39 -2.52 -12.90 17.82
CA ALA A 39 -1.86 -13.05 19.11
C ALA A 39 -0.83 -14.20 19.16
N ASP A 40 -0.89 -15.12 18.20
CA ASP A 40 0.05 -16.22 17.98
C ASP A 40 1.30 -15.81 17.19
N GLY A 41 1.38 -14.55 16.74
CA GLY A 41 2.49 -14.03 15.96
C GLY A 41 2.31 -14.17 14.45
N GLU A 42 1.18 -14.68 13.98
CA GLU A 42 0.84 -14.65 12.56
C GLU A 42 0.38 -13.25 12.13
N PHE A 43 0.67 -12.87 10.89
CA PHE A 43 0.16 -11.65 10.28
C PHE A 43 -0.58 -11.97 8.99
N SER A 44 -1.80 -11.44 8.84
CA SER A 44 -2.57 -11.54 7.61
C SER A 44 -2.60 -10.18 6.93
N VAL A 45 -2.34 -10.21 5.63
CA VAL A 45 -2.38 -9.03 4.76
C VAL A 45 -3.62 -9.13 3.88
N SER A 46 -4.55 -8.20 4.05
CA SER A 46 -5.75 -8.09 3.22
C SER A 46 -5.68 -6.81 2.39
N TYR A 47 -5.84 -6.92 1.08
CA TYR A 47 -5.94 -5.78 0.17
C TYR A 47 -7.40 -5.39 0.04
N GLU A 48 -7.77 -4.23 0.57
CA GLU A 48 -9.16 -3.76 0.56
C GLU A 48 -9.34 -2.87 -0.68
N GLU A 49 -9.51 -3.52 -1.83
CA GLU A 49 -9.81 -2.86 -3.10
C GLU A 49 -11.16 -3.33 -3.66
N SER A 50 -11.97 -2.38 -4.14
CA SER A 50 -13.19 -2.62 -4.93
C SER A 50 -12.96 -2.26 -6.40
#